data_AF-D6P917-F1
#
_entry.id   AF-D6P917-F1
#
_cell.length_a   1.000
_cell.length_b   1.000
_cell.length_c   1.000
_cell.angle_alpha   90.00
_cell.angle_beta   90.00
_cell.angle_gamma   90.00
#
_symmetry.space_group_name_H-M   'P 1'
#
loop_
_entity.id
_entity.type
_entity.pdbx_description
1 polymer ?
#
loop_
_entity_poly.entity_id
_entity_poly.type
_entity_poly.pdbx_seq_one_letter_code
_entity_poly.pdbx_strand_id
1 'polypeptide(L)'
;LMKSMISSGASGVHWEDQLASEKKCGHLGGKVLIPTQQHVRTLNAARLAADVAGTPSVVIARTDAEAATLITSDVDERDKPFITGERTAEGFYKVTNGIEPCIARAKAYAPYSDLIWMETG
;
A
#
# COMPACT_ATOMS: atom_id res chain seq x y z
N LEU A 1 -10.94 1.84 -11.13
CA LEU A 1 -10.56 3.20 -10.69
C LEU A 1 -9.54 3.85 -11.62
N MET A 2 -8.35 3.28 -11.85
CA MET A 2 -7.30 3.88 -12.71
C MET A 2 -7.81 4.33 -14.10
N LYS A 3 -8.53 3.46 -14.82
CA LYS A 3 -9.16 3.81 -16.10
C LYS A 3 -10.01 5.08 -16.03
N SER A 4 -10.80 5.25 -14.96
CA SER A 4 -11.63 6.44 -14.76
C SER A 4 -10.77 7.69 -14.54
N MET A 5 -9.69 7.59 -13.75
CA MET A 5 -8.77 8.71 -13.54
C MET A 5 -8.13 9.16 -14.86
N ILE A 6 -7.71 8.20 -15.69
CA ILE A 6 -7.16 8.49 -17.02
C ILE A 6 -8.21 9.15 -17.92
N SER A 7 -9.43 8.60 -17.98
CA SER A 7 -10.53 9.19 -18.76
C SER A 7 -10.91 10.61 -18.30
N SER A 8 -10.65 10.95 -17.03
CA SER A 8 -10.83 12.29 -16.48
C SER A 8 -9.61 13.21 -16.67
N GLY A 9 -8.54 12.74 -17.32
CA GLY A 9 -7.35 13.56 -17.64
C GLY A 9 -6.27 13.59 -16.57
N ALA A 10 -6.26 12.66 -15.61
CA ALA A 10 -5.20 12.60 -14.60
C ALA A 10 -3.85 12.16 -15.19
N SER A 11 -2.79 12.95 -14.96
CA SER A 11 -1.43 12.62 -15.41
C SER A 11 -0.71 11.59 -14.51
N GLY A 12 -1.16 11.46 -13.26
CA GLY A 12 -0.60 10.52 -12.30
C GLY A 12 -1.58 10.18 -11.19
N VAL A 13 -1.44 8.99 -10.62
CA VAL A 13 -2.32 8.48 -9.56
C VAL A 13 -1.47 7.75 -8.53
N HIS A 14 -1.71 8.05 -7.25
CA HIS A 14 -1.10 7.32 -6.15
C HIS A 14 -2.05 6.25 -5.59
N TRP A 15 -1.46 5.14 -5.14
CA TRP A 15 -2.16 4.00 -4.54
C TRP A 15 -1.51 3.70 -3.19
N GLU A 16 -2.30 3.45 -2.16
CA GLU A 16 -1.78 3.16 -0.82
C GLU A 16 -2.07 1.72 -0.38
N ASP A 17 -1.29 1.22 0.58
CA ASP A 17 -1.34 -0.16 1.06
C ASP A 17 -2.22 -0.38 2.29
N GLN A 18 -3.21 0.50 2.49
CA GLN A 18 -4.25 0.32 3.49
C GLN A 18 -5.40 -0.56 2.98
N LEU A 19 -6.07 -1.24 3.92
CA LEU A 19 -7.33 -1.93 3.67
C LEU A 19 -8.42 -0.90 3.32
N ALA A 20 -9.04 -1.04 2.15
CA ALA A 20 -10.00 -0.06 1.65
C ALA A 20 -11.23 0.17 2.57
N SER A 21 -11.72 -0.88 3.25
CA SER A 21 -12.87 -0.76 4.15
C SER A 21 -12.55 -0.03 5.46
N GLU A 22 -11.27 -0.02 5.86
CA GLU A 22 -10.78 0.65 7.07
C GLU A 22 -9.78 1.76 6.73
N LYS A 23 -9.89 2.32 5.52
CA LYS A 23 -8.99 3.36 5.04
C LYS A 23 -9.11 4.61 5.92
N LYS A 24 -8.00 5.05 6.50
CA LYS A 24 -7.91 6.29 7.29
C LYS A 24 -7.01 7.31 6.60
N CYS A 25 -7.17 8.57 6.99
CA CYS A 25 -6.16 9.59 6.68
C CYS A 25 -4.84 9.18 7.34
N GLY A 26 -3.70 9.50 6.71
CA GLY A 26 -2.39 9.05 7.16
C GLY A 26 -2.06 9.42 8.61
N HIS A 27 -2.49 10.60 9.07
CA HIS A 27 -2.25 11.07 10.44
C HIS A 27 -3.25 10.52 11.49
N LEU A 28 -4.18 9.63 11.11
CA LEU A 28 -5.16 9.06 12.03
C LEU A 28 -4.74 7.66 12.49
N GLY A 29 -5.02 7.33 13.74
CA GLY A 29 -4.80 5.98 14.28
C GLY A 29 -5.74 4.93 13.67
N GLY A 30 -5.42 3.65 13.89
CA GLY A 30 -6.23 2.53 13.42
C GLY A 30 -6.07 2.17 11.94
N LYS A 31 -4.96 2.59 11.30
CA LYS A 31 -4.61 2.18 9.94
C LYS A 31 -4.35 0.67 9.91
N VAL A 32 -4.94 -0.01 8.94
CA VAL A 32 -4.78 -1.46 8.72
C VAL A 32 -4.12 -1.69 7.38
N LEU A 33 -2.93 -2.29 7.38
CA LEU A 33 -2.19 -2.63 6.18
C LEU A 33 -2.76 -3.88 5.49
N ILE A 34 -2.59 -3.93 4.17
CA ILE A 34 -2.72 -5.16 3.38
C ILE A 34 -1.33 -5.83 3.21
N PRO A 35 -1.27 -7.13 2.91
CA PRO A 35 -0.01 -7.80 2.64
C PRO A 35 0.74 -7.16 1.48
N THR A 36 2.07 -7.16 1.53
CA THR A 36 2.93 -6.55 0.51
C THR A 36 2.56 -7.04 -0.90
N GLN A 37 2.32 -8.34 -1.09
CA GLN A 37 1.90 -8.92 -2.38
C GLN A 37 0.56 -8.38 -2.89
N GLN A 38 -0.36 -8.04 -1.99
CA GLN A 38 -1.65 -7.47 -2.37
C GLN A 38 -1.48 -6.05 -2.90
N HIS A 39 -0.60 -5.23 -2.30
CA HIS A 39 -0.34 -3.90 -2.83
C HIS A 39 0.41 -3.95 -4.17
N VAL A 40 1.36 -4.88 -4.34
CA VAL A 40 1.99 -5.15 -5.65
C VAL A 40 0.95 -5.51 -6.71
N ARG A 41 -0.08 -6.29 -6.36
CA ARG A 41 -1.20 -6.59 -7.28
C ARG A 41 -1.99 -5.32 -7.65
N THR A 42 -2.22 -4.42 -6.70
CA THR A 42 -2.86 -3.11 -6.95
C THR A 42 -2.05 -2.26 -7.94
N LEU A 43 -0.73 -2.16 -7.74
CA LEU A 43 0.17 -1.40 -8.63
C LEU A 43 0.19 -1.99 -10.04
N ASN A 44 0.28 -3.31 -10.17
CA ASN A 44 0.20 -3.99 -11.47
C ASN A 44 -1.14 -3.75 -12.16
N ALA A 45 -2.26 -3.78 -11.43
CA ALA A 45 -3.57 -3.47 -12.00
C ALA A 45 -3.68 -2.01 -12.46
N ALA A 46 -3.06 -1.07 -11.72
CA ALA A 46 -2.98 0.33 -12.14
C ALA A 46 -2.15 0.49 -13.41
N ARG A 47 -0.96 -0.12 -13.48
CA ARG A 47 -0.12 -0.09 -14.69
C ARG A 47 -0.83 -0.72 -15.89
N LEU A 48 -1.43 -1.89 -15.73
CA LEU A 48 -2.20 -2.56 -16.79
C LEU A 48 -3.32 -1.67 -17.33
N ALA A 49 -4.04 -0.95 -16.47
CA ALA A 49 -5.08 -0.03 -16.90
C ALA A 49 -4.54 1.17 -17.69
N ALA A 50 -3.33 1.66 -17.36
CA ALA A 50 -2.64 2.71 -18.10
C ALA A 50 -2.15 2.21 -19.48
N ASP A 51 -1.58 1.00 -19.51
CA ASP A 51 -1.11 0.36 -20.75
C ASP A 51 -2.26 0.13 -21.73
N VAL A 52 -3.40 -0.39 -21.25
CA VAL A 52 -4.61 -0.59 -22.06
C VAL A 52 -5.20 0.73 -22.56
N ALA A 53 -5.06 1.82 -21.78
CA ALA A 53 -5.50 3.15 -22.20
C ALA A 53 -4.50 3.85 -23.13
N GLY A 54 -3.30 3.29 -23.33
CA GLY A 54 -2.26 3.86 -24.18
C GLY A 54 -1.64 5.14 -23.63
N THR A 55 -1.67 5.34 -22.31
CA THR A 55 -1.17 6.58 -21.66
C THR A 55 -0.02 6.27 -20.70
N PRO A 56 1.10 7.03 -20.72
CA PRO A 56 2.21 6.85 -19.79
C PRO A 56 1.92 7.51 -18.43
N SER A 57 0.76 7.19 -17.83
CA SER A 57 0.37 7.75 -16.54
C SER A 57 1.37 7.39 -15.45
N VAL A 58 1.70 8.36 -14.60
CA VAL A 58 2.60 8.18 -13.46
C VAL A 58 1.90 7.36 -12.38
N VAL A 59 2.51 6.24 -11.97
CA VAL A 59 2.02 5.37 -10.89
C VAL A 59 2.86 5.58 -9.65
N ILE A 60 2.23 6.05 -8.57
CA ILE A 60 2.92 6.34 -7.30
C ILE A 60 2.50 5.30 -6.26
N ALA A 61 3.46 4.61 -5.65
CA ALA A 61 3.21 3.69 -4.54
C ALA A 61 3.35 4.42 -3.21
N ARG A 62 2.29 4.40 -2.40
CA ARG A 62 2.28 4.94 -1.04
C ARG A 62 2.29 3.81 -0.01
N THR A 63 3.16 3.93 0.99
CA THR A 63 3.16 3.07 2.18
C THR A 63 2.73 3.87 3.41
N ASP A 64 1.85 3.27 4.21
CA ASP A 64 1.38 3.83 5.50
C ASP A 64 1.98 3.11 6.72
N ALA A 65 2.96 2.24 6.51
CA ALA A 65 3.56 1.40 7.54
C ALA A 65 4.35 2.15 8.64
N GLU A 66 4.53 3.47 8.49
CA GLU A 66 5.19 4.31 9.48
C GLU A 66 4.39 4.37 10.78
N ALA A 67 3.07 4.58 10.68
CA ALA A 67 2.17 4.69 11.83
C ALA A 67 1.11 3.58 11.92
N ALA A 68 1.00 2.71 10.90
CA ALA A 68 0.03 1.62 10.92
C ALA A 68 0.47 0.48 11.85
N THR A 69 -0.36 0.15 12.83
CA THR A 69 -0.08 -0.87 13.86
C THR A 69 -0.79 -2.19 13.60
N LEU A 70 -1.54 -2.31 12.50
CA LEU A 70 -2.32 -3.49 12.15
C LEU A 70 -2.04 -3.93 10.70
N ILE A 71 -2.11 -5.24 10.45
CA ILE A 71 -2.12 -5.85 9.11
C ILE A 71 -3.20 -6.92 9.02
N THR A 72 -3.80 -7.05 7.85
CA THR A 72 -4.92 -8.00 7.63
C THR A 72 -4.52 -9.48 7.67
N SER A 73 -3.29 -9.84 7.30
CA SER A 73 -2.83 -11.22 7.24
C SER A 73 -1.31 -11.32 7.33
N ASP A 74 -0.82 -12.46 7.83
CA ASP A 74 0.58 -12.87 7.97
C ASP A 74 1.09 -13.74 6.81
N VAL A 75 0.33 -13.82 5.70
CA VAL A 75 0.60 -14.72 4.57
C VAL A 75 1.88 -14.39 3.79
N ASP A 76 2.35 -13.14 3.82
CA ASP A 76 3.51 -12.69 3.06
C ASP A 76 4.78 -12.72 3.93
N GLU A 77 5.77 -13.51 3.53
CA GLU A 77 7.04 -13.66 4.25
C GLU A 77 7.77 -12.31 4.47
N ARG A 78 7.56 -11.32 3.59
CA ARG A 78 8.18 -9.99 3.73
C ARG A 78 7.59 -9.18 4.87
N ASP A 79 6.35 -9.46 5.26
CA ASP A 79 5.65 -8.77 6.34
C ASP A 79 5.90 -9.42 7.70
N LYS A 80 6.20 -10.72 7.72
CA LYS A 80 6.41 -11.50 8.96
C LYS A 80 7.43 -10.93 9.94
N PRO A 81 8.59 -10.36 9.53
CA PRO A 81 9.54 -9.77 10.45
C PRO A 81 8.95 -8.67 11.35
N PHE A 82 7.83 -8.06 10.92
CA PHE A 82 7.18 -6.97 11.63
C PHE A 82 5.95 -7.42 12.42
N ILE A 83 5.55 -8.69 12.34
CA ILE A 83 4.35 -9.20 13.03
C ILE A 83 4.71 -9.58 14.47
N THR A 84 3.95 -9.07 15.43
CA THR A 84 4.24 -9.28 16.86
C THR A 84 3.70 -10.61 17.39
N GLY A 85 2.78 -11.25 16.66
CA GLY A 85 2.08 -12.48 17.05
C GLY A 85 0.73 -12.24 17.76
N GLU A 86 0.42 -11.01 18.14
CA GLU A 86 -0.88 -10.66 18.73
C GLU A 86 -1.95 -10.39 17.66
N ARG A 87 -3.22 -10.64 18.01
CA ARG A 87 -4.38 -10.38 17.14
C ARG A 87 -5.45 -9.52 17.83
N THR A 88 -6.20 -8.78 17.03
CA THR A 88 -7.40 -8.03 17.47
C THR A 88 -8.66 -8.91 17.43
N ALA A 89 -9.77 -8.42 17.99
CA ALA A 89 -11.05 -9.14 17.98
C ALA A 89 -11.62 -9.33 16.56
N GLU A 90 -11.35 -8.39 15.67
CA GLU A 90 -11.67 -8.43 14.24
C GLU A 90 -10.77 -9.41 13.47
N GLY A 91 -9.70 -9.90 14.11
CA GLY A 91 -8.76 -10.86 13.55
C GLY A 91 -7.56 -10.24 12.84
N PHE A 92 -7.32 -8.93 12.91
CA PHE A 92 -6.11 -8.32 12.38
C PHE A 92 -4.89 -8.69 13.22
N TYR A 93 -3.72 -8.76 12.59
CA TYR A 93 -2.45 -8.97 13.28
C TYR A 93 -1.86 -7.63 13.69
N LYS A 94 -1.29 -7.56 14.90
CA LYS A 94 -0.49 -6.40 15.30
C LYS A 94 0.88 -6.44 14.64
N VAL A 95 1.36 -5.26 14.23
CA VAL A 95 2.68 -5.08 13.64
C VAL A 95 3.48 -4.00 14.36
N THR A 96 4.80 -4.16 14.33
CA THR A 96 5.76 -3.11 14.66
C THR A 96 5.80 -2.12 13.50
N ASN A 97 5.29 -0.91 13.74
CA ASN A 97 5.32 0.19 12.78
C ASN A 97 6.68 0.91 12.77
N GLY A 98 6.91 1.76 11.77
CA GLY A 98 8.05 2.67 11.72
C GLY A 98 8.78 2.67 10.38
N ILE A 99 10.03 3.16 10.37
CA ILE A 99 10.78 3.34 9.12
C ILE A 99 11.24 2.01 8.50
N GLU A 100 11.54 0.99 9.30
CA GLU A 100 12.00 -0.31 8.80
C GLU A 100 10.97 -1.02 7.90
N PRO A 101 9.70 -1.19 8.30
CA PRO A 101 8.68 -1.77 7.42
C PRO A 101 8.42 -0.87 6.20
N CYS A 102 8.53 0.46 6.32
CA CYS A 102 8.44 1.36 5.18
C CYS A 102 9.56 1.13 4.15
N ILE A 103 10.80 0.96 4.59
CA ILE A 103 11.93 0.66 3.69
C ILE A 103 11.72 -0.69 3.01
N ALA A 104 11.27 -1.71 3.75
CA ALA A 104 11.00 -3.04 3.19
C ALA A 104 9.91 -2.98 2.11
N ARG A 105 8.80 -2.30 2.40
CA ARG A 105 7.68 -2.10 1.46
C ARG A 105 8.09 -1.26 0.26
N ALA A 106 8.82 -0.16 0.46
CA ALA A 106 9.37 0.65 -0.61
C ALA A 106 10.21 -0.17 -1.59
N LYS A 107 11.13 -1.00 -1.09
CA LYS A 107 11.94 -1.91 -1.92
C LYS A 107 11.07 -2.90 -2.71
N ALA A 108 10.01 -3.42 -2.09
CA ALA A 108 9.08 -4.33 -2.75
C ALA A 108 8.22 -3.65 -3.83
N TYR A 109 7.88 -2.37 -3.65
CA TYR A 109 7.04 -1.61 -4.57
C TYR A 109 7.84 -0.97 -5.72
N ALA A 110 9.14 -0.72 -5.52
CA ALA A 110 10.01 -0.03 -6.49
C ALA A 110 9.93 -0.55 -7.94
N PRO A 111 9.87 -1.88 -8.21
CA PRO A 111 9.78 -2.37 -9.59
C PRO A 111 8.43 -2.05 -10.28
N TYR A 112 7.42 -1.61 -9.53
CA TYR A 112 6.03 -1.46 -9.98
C TYR A 112 5.52 -0.01 -9.92
N SER A 113 6.38 0.94 -9.54
CA SER A 113 6.01 2.34 -9.34
C SER A 113 7.06 3.28 -9.90
N ASP A 114 6.62 4.42 -10.43
CA ASP A 114 7.51 5.49 -10.91
C ASP A 114 8.03 6.33 -9.73
N LEU A 115 7.23 6.49 -8.68
CA LEU A 115 7.60 7.18 -7.44
C LEU A 115 7.11 6.38 -6.22
N ILE A 116 7.83 6.54 -5.11
CA ILE A 116 7.48 5.98 -3.81
C ILE A 116 7.24 7.11 -2.83
N TRP A 117 6.15 7.01 -2.07
CA TRP A 117 5.79 7.92 -0.99
C TRP A 117 5.64 7.12 0.31
N MET A 118 6.49 7.41 1.29
CA MET A 118 6.27 7.00 2.67
C MET A 118 5.47 8.10 3.37
N GLU A 119 4.27 7.80 3.84
CA GLU A 119 3.54 8.76 4.66
C GLU A 119 4.19 8.87 6.06
N THR A 120 4.18 10.08 6.61
CA THR A 120 4.79 10.43 7.90
C THR A 120 3.82 11.29 8.70
N GLY A 121 3.87 11.20 10.03
CA GLY A 121 3.16 12.07 10.97
C GLY A 121 3.56 13.54 10.94
#